data_AF-A0A5E7JWA9-F1
#
_entry.id   AF-A0A5E7JWA9-F1
#
_cell.length_a   1.000
_cell.length_b   1.000
_cell.length_c   1.000
_cell.angle_alpha   90.00
_cell.angle_beta   90.00
_cell.angle_gamma   90.00
#
_symmetry.space_group_name_H-M   'P 1'
#
loop_
_entity.id
_entity.type
_entity.pdbx_description
1 polymer ?
#
loop_
_entity_poly.entity_id
_entity_poly.type
_entity_poly.pdbx_seq_one_letter_code
_entity_poly.pdbx_strand_id
1 'polypeptide(L)'
;MSRWNISDIFFIGEGGRVRILDLKPGEVNIFTGASGTGKSTLIKAIDYCLGSSKCELAAHVKRHSLAVGVKWVLGEAQMITGRLIPPVGKGTSTRMFVSNGRNLPIPNAVDQFEGATTLDAGKSYIERAFGIGGVPDVSDDKTSRKWRPTVRHATAYMFVPKDVIYNETALLHGLDQADEAPAIIETMPYFLGVVTEDNVLQERRLRDLRRKLEREERQLRTGGWLLSGATY
;
A
#
# COMPACT_ATOMS: atom_id res chain seq x y z
N MET A 1 -20.72 5.70 -5.51
CA MET A 1 -19.42 5.64 -4.81
C MET A 1 -18.37 6.28 -5.70
N SER A 2 -17.87 7.45 -5.33
CA SER A 2 -16.72 8.06 -6.00
C SER A 2 -15.43 7.44 -5.43
N ARG A 3 -14.61 6.85 -6.30
CA ARG A 3 -13.33 6.21 -5.93
C ARG A 3 -12.16 6.96 -6.57
N TRP A 4 -10.99 6.93 -5.93
CA TRP A 4 -9.77 7.41 -6.56
C TRP A 4 -9.45 6.56 -7.79
N ASN A 5 -9.10 7.22 -8.89
CA ASN A 5 -8.64 6.59 -10.12
C ASN A 5 -7.23 7.10 -10.42
N ILE A 6 -6.42 6.27 -11.07
CA ILE A 6 -5.15 6.74 -11.64
C ILE A 6 -5.48 7.41 -12.96
N SER A 7 -5.09 8.67 -13.12
CA SER A 7 -5.17 9.39 -14.39
C SER A 7 -3.86 9.33 -15.16
N ASP A 8 -2.72 9.38 -14.47
CA ASP A 8 -1.42 9.47 -15.11
C ASP A 8 -0.36 8.67 -14.34
N ILE A 9 0.54 8.04 -15.08
CA ILE A 9 1.83 7.55 -14.57
C ILE A 9 2.91 8.33 -15.28
N PHE A 10 3.84 8.93 -14.54
CA PHE A 10 4.88 9.75 -15.14
C PHE A 10 6.27 9.40 -14.61
N PHE A 11 7.26 9.55 -15.49
CA PHE A 11 8.67 9.33 -15.22
C PHE A 11 9.43 10.59 -15.56
N ILE A 12 10.20 11.11 -14.62
CA ILE A 12 11.06 12.27 -14.80
C ILE A 12 12.47 11.74 -15.01
N GLY A 13 13.06 12.03 -16.16
CA GLY A 13 14.43 11.73 -16.53
C GLY A 13 15.36 12.93 -16.44
N GLU A 14 16.61 12.71 -16.82
CA GLU A 14 17.61 13.78 -16.90
C GLU A 14 17.29 14.79 -18.00
N GLY A 15 17.69 16.04 -17.79
CA GLY A 15 17.53 17.14 -18.75
C GLY A 15 16.07 17.60 -18.93
N GLY A 16 15.22 17.43 -17.92
CA GLY A 16 13.81 17.83 -17.96
C GLY A 16 12.92 16.94 -18.84
N ARG A 17 13.42 15.77 -19.26
CA ARG A 17 12.61 14.81 -20.03
C ARG A 17 11.56 14.19 -19.14
N VAL A 18 10.28 14.34 -19.50
CA VAL A 18 9.17 13.68 -18.82
C VAL A 18 8.48 12.75 -19.78
N ARG A 19 8.26 11.52 -19.34
CA ARG A 19 7.37 10.58 -20.04
C ARG A 19 6.11 10.43 -19.22
N ILE A 20 4.97 10.77 -19.81
CA ILE A 20 3.65 10.65 -19.20
C ILE A 20 2.89 9.55 -19.93
N LEU A 21 2.16 8.74 -19.17
CA LEU A 21 1.24 7.73 -19.66
C LEU A 21 -0.14 8.03 -19.10
N ASP A 22 -1.05 8.44 -19.98
CA ASP A 22 -2.43 8.74 -19.63
C ASP A 22 -3.24 7.46 -19.51
N LEU A 23 -4.05 7.37 -18.46
CA LEU A 23 -5.02 6.31 -18.22
C LEU A 23 -6.41 6.89 -18.23
N LYS A 24 -7.39 6.07 -18.63
CA LYS A 24 -8.79 6.44 -18.62
C LYS A 24 -9.40 6.17 -17.24
N PRO A 25 -9.77 7.21 -16.46
CA PRO A 25 -10.41 7.02 -15.16
C PRO A 25 -11.76 6.31 -15.32
N GLY A 26 -12.08 5.40 -14.39
CA GLY A 26 -13.33 4.65 -14.42
C GLY A 26 -13.38 3.48 -15.40
N GLU A 27 -12.34 3.29 -16.24
CA GLU A 27 -12.24 2.21 -17.21
C GLU A 27 -11.16 1.18 -16.84
N VAL A 28 -11.26 -0.02 -17.45
CA VAL A 28 -10.19 -1.02 -17.40
C VAL A 28 -9.12 -0.65 -18.41
N ASN A 29 -7.93 -0.32 -17.93
CA ASN A 29 -6.80 0.05 -18.79
C ASN A 29 -5.95 -1.19 -19.09
N ILE A 30 -5.80 -1.55 -20.37
CA ILE A 30 -5.10 -2.77 -20.81
C ILE A 30 -3.77 -2.38 -21.47
N PHE A 31 -2.65 -2.83 -20.89
CA PHE A 31 -1.31 -2.63 -21.46
C PHE A 31 -0.86 -3.86 -22.25
N THR A 32 -0.73 -3.74 -23.57
CA THR A 32 -0.30 -4.82 -24.46
C THR A 32 1.11 -4.58 -25.01
N GLY A 33 1.76 -5.64 -25.53
CA GLY A 33 3.09 -5.57 -26.14
C GLY A 33 3.92 -6.83 -25.93
N ALA A 34 5.06 -6.95 -26.63
CA ALA A 34 5.96 -8.10 -26.52
C ALA A 34 6.53 -8.29 -25.11
N SER A 35 6.94 -9.50 -24.75
CA SER A 35 7.59 -9.74 -23.44
C SER A 35 8.84 -8.87 -23.28
N GLY A 36 9.13 -8.42 -22.05
CA GLY A 36 10.31 -7.60 -21.77
C GLY A 36 10.20 -6.11 -22.12
N THR A 37 9.09 -5.64 -22.70
CA THR A 37 8.92 -4.23 -23.11
C THR A 37 8.57 -3.26 -21.97
N GLY A 38 8.68 -3.68 -20.70
CA GLY A 38 8.46 -2.79 -19.55
C GLY A 38 7.03 -2.69 -19.04
N LYS A 39 6.07 -3.49 -19.54
CA LYS A 39 4.68 -3.51 -19.02
C LYS A 39 4.60 -3.71 -17.50
N SER A 40 5.32 -4.70 -16.98
CA SER A 40 5.37 -4.96 -15.54
C SER A 40 5.98 -3.78 -14.76
N THR A 41 6.77 -2.92 -15.42
CA THR A 41 7.35 -1.74 -14.77
C THR A 41 6.30 -0.70 -14.41
N LEU A 42 5.16 -0.64 -15.12
CA LEU A 42 4.06 0.26 -14.77
C LEU A 42 3.41 -0.15 -13.44
N ILE A 43 3.14 -1.44 -13.25
CA ILE A 43 2.64 -1.99 -11.99
C ILE A 43 3.64 -1.70 -10.87
N LYS A 44 4.93 -1.97 -11.09
CA LYS A 44 5.99 -1.70 -10.10
C LYS A 44 6.18 -0.20 -9.83
N ALA A 45 5.90 0.69 -10.78
CA ALA A 45 5.93 2.13 -10.59
C ALA A 45 4.81 2.61 -9.65
N ILE A 46 3.58 2.14 -9.88
CA ILE A 46 2.46 2.45 -9.01
C ILE A 46 2.72 1.88 -7.63
N ASP A 47 3.13 0.61 -7.55
CA ASP A 47 3.48 -0.05 -6.29
C ASP A 47 4.56 0.72 -5.50
N TYR A 48 5.59 1.18 -6.19
CA TYR A 48 6.65 1.98 -5.60
C TYR A 48 6.09 3.29 -5.03
N CYS A 49 5.27 4.02 -5.78
CA CYS A 49 4.64 5.27 -5.35
C CYS A 49 3.62 5.08 -4.22
N LEU A 50 3.09 3.86 -4.02
CA LEU A 50 2.25 3.50 -2.87
C LEU A 50 3.06 3.05 -1.63
N GLY A 51 4.36 3.33 -1.60
CA GLY A 51 5.19 3.14 -0.40
C GLY A 51 5.84 1.76 -0.27
N SER A 52 6.04 1.04 -1.37
CA SER A 52 6.81 -0.22 -1.37
C SER A 52 8.20 -0.07 -0.73
N SER A 53 8.66 -1.07 0.01
CA SER A 53 9.97 -1.02 0.68
C SER A 53 11.13 -1.09 -0.32
N LYS A 54 10.92 -1.72 -1.49
CA LYS A 54 11.94 -1.91 -2.53
C LYS A 54 11.57 -1.16 -3.81
N CYS A 55 12.57 -0.66 -4.52
CA CYS A 55 12.39 -0.16 -5.88
C CYS A 55 12.55 -1.31 -6.88
N GLU A 56 11.45 -1.84 -7.40
CA GLU A 56 11.46 -2.97 -8.34
C GLU A 56 11.31 -2.56 -9.81
N LEU A 57 11.51 -1.27 -10.11
CA LEU A 57 11.54 -0.78 -11.48
C LEU A 57 12.63 -1.51 -12.30
N ALA A 58 12.34 -1.77 -13.58
CA ALA A 58 13.29 -2.40 -14.48
C ALA A 58 14.58 -1.57 -14.60
N ALA A 59 15.72 -2.25 -14.79
CA ALA A 59 17.03 -1.61 -14.82
C ALA A 59 17.16 -0.50 -15.87
N HIS A 60 16.51 -0.63 -17.03
CA HIS A 60 16.50 0.43 -18.04
C HIS A 60 15.73 1.68 -17.58
N VAL A 61 14.61 1.54 -16.87
CA VAL A 61 13.87 2.67 -16.29
C VAL A 61 14.72 3.36 -15.23
N LYS A 62 15.35 2.58 -14.34
CA LYS A 62 16.23 3.12 -13.29
C LYS A 62 17.41 3.93 -13.84
N ARG A 63 17.95 3.54 -15.00
CA ARG A 63 19.09 4.24 -15.65
C ARG A 63 18.70 5.54 -16.35
N HIS A 64 17.44 5.73 -16.71
CA HIS A 64 17.01 6.88 -17.51
C HIS A 64 16.04 7.81 -16.77
N SER A 65 15.61 7.45 -15.56
CA SER A 65 14.63 8.17 -14.77
C SER A 65 15.19 8.51 -13.39
N LEU A 66 15.09 9.78 -13.01
CA LEU A 66 15.43 10.34 -11.71
C LEU A 66 14.30 10.12 -10.69
N ALA A 67 13.05 10.18 -11.15
CA ALA A 67 11.87 10.00 -10.31
C ALA A 67 10.73 9.36 -11.09
N VAL A 68 9.78 8.81 -10.34
CA VAL A 68 8.51 8.29 -10.86
C VAL A 68 7.37 8.83 -10.00
N GLY A 69 6.22 9.07 -10.62
CA GLY A 69 5.03 9.48 -9.92
C GLY A 69 3.75 8.97 -10.55
N VAL A 70 2.68 9.07 -9.77
CA VAL A 70 1.32 8.69 -10.13
C VAL A 70 0.40 9.83 -9.75
N LYS A 71 -0.45 10.23 -10.69
CA LYS A 71 -1.52 11.20 -10.47
C LYS A 71 -2.84 10.47 -10.29
N TRP A 72 -3.54 10.82 -9.23
CA TRP A 72 -4.81 10.27 -8.81
C TRP A 72 -5.90 11.32 -8.91
N VAL A 73 -7.11 10.92 -9.29
CA VAL A 73 -8.27 11.81 -9.43
C VAL A 73 -9.52 11.23 -8.75
N LEU A 74 -10.27 12.11 -8.08
CA LEU A 74 -11.55 11.84 -7.42
C LEU A 74 -12.45 13.07 -7.58
N GLY A 75 -13.30 13.09 -8.61
CA GLY A 75 -14.04 14.31 -8.97
C GLY A 75 -13.07 15.45 -9.32
N GLU A 76 -13.19 16.59 -8.63
CA GLU A 76 -12.24 17.71 -8.77
C GLU A 76 -10.96 17.55 -7.93
N ALA A 77 -10.97 16.64 -6.96
CA ALA A 77 -9.82 16.40 -6.10
C ALA A 77 -8.75 15.63 -6.88
N GLN A 78 -7.51 16.06 -6.75
CA GLN A 78 -6.34 15.43 -7.33
C GLN A 78 -5.30 15.18 -6.25
N MET A 79 -4.51 14.12 -6.43
CA MET A 79 -3.37 13.80 -5.58
C MET A 79 -2.21 13.35 -6.47
N ILE A 80 -1.00 13.76 -6.13
CA ILE A 80 0.22 13.23 -6.76
C ILE A 80 1.02 12.49 -5.70
N THR A 81 1.39 11.26 -6.00
CA THR A 81 2.34 10.47 -5.20
C THR A 81 3.58 10.24 -6.05
N GLY A 82 4.74 10.66 -5.56
CA GLY A 82 6.01 10.55 -6.29
C GLY A 82 7.14 10.02 -5.42
N ARG A 83 8.14 9.41 -6.04
CA ARG A 83 9.35 8.94 -5.36
C ARG A 83 10.58 9.09 -6.24
N LEU A 84 11.69 9.40 -5.58
CA LEU A 84 13.00 9.36 -6.22
C LEU A 84 13.38 7.92 -6.52
N ILE A 85 13.97 7.71 -7.69
CA ILE A 85 14.54 6.43 -8.06
C ILE A 85 15.96 6.36 -7.47
N PRO A 86 16.28 5.31 -6.69
CA PRO A 86 17.60 5.19 -6.10
C PRO A 86 18.68 5.06 -7.19
N PRO A 87 19.88 5.63 -6.96
CA PRO A 87 21.03 5.38 -7.83
C PRO A 87 21.33 3.89 -7.98
N VAL A 88 21.97 3.52 -9.09
CA VAL A 88 22.37 2.13 -9.35
C VAL A 88 23.17 1.58 -8.16
N GLY A 89 22.78 0.42 -7.65
CA GLY A 89 23.39 -0.23 -6.48
C GLY A 89 22.70 0.03 -5.14
N LYS A 90 21.75 0.98 -5.05
CA LYS A 90 20.91 1.19 -3.84
C LYS A 90 19.51 0.58 -4.02
N GLY A 91 19.02 -0.09 -2.98
CA GLY A 91 17.75 -0.84 -3.05
C GLY A 91 16.47 0.02 -3.07
N THR A 92 16.49 1.20 -2.44
CA THR A 92 15.33 2.10 -2.35
C THR A 92 15.72 3.51 -1.93
N SER A 93 14.90 4.51 -2.25
CA SER A 93 14.92 5.85 -1.65
C SER A 93 13.81 6.00 -0.62
N THR A 94 14.10 6.58 0.54
CA THR A 94 13.08 6.93 1.56
C THR A 94 12.37 8.25 1.26
N ARG A 95 12.85 9.01 0.27
CA ARG A 95 12.26 10.29 -0.13
C ARG A 95 11.05 10.06 -1.03
N MET A 96 9.90 10.45 -0.51
CA MET A 96 8.60 10.40 -1.16
C MET A 96 8.00 11.80 -1.20
N PHE A 97 7.06 12.01 -2.10
CA PHE A 97 6.34 13.26 -2.29
C PHE A 97 4.85 12.92 -2.36
N VAL A 98 4.04 13.61 -1.57
CA VAL A 98 2.58 13.45 -1.59
C VAL A 98 1.94 14.83 -1.48
N SER A 99 1.24 15.23 -2.54
CA SER A 99 0.50 16.49 -2.58
C SER A 99 -0.95 16.25 -2.97
N ASN A 100 -1.86 17.09 -2.48
CA ASN A 100 -3.27 17.10 -2.88
C ASN A 100 -3.68 18.50 -3.31
N GLY A 101 -4.76 18.59 -4.08
CA GLY A 101 -5.26 19.87 -4.56
C GLY A 101 -6.29 19.73 -5.66
N ARG A 102 -6.52 20.83 -6.36
CA ARG A 102 -7.29 20.89 -7.61
C ARG A 102 -6.35 21.31 -8.73
N ASN A 103 -6.50 20.73 -9.92
CA ASN A 103 -5.66 21.04 -11.08
C ASN A 103 -4.15 20.96 -10.80
N LEU A 104 -3.71 19.91 -10.09
CA LEU A 104 -2.31 19.68 -9.79
C LEU A 104 -1.51 19.45 -11.09
N PRO A 105 -0.50 20.28 -11.41
CA PRO A 105 0.36 20.04 -12.57
C PRO A 105 1.27 18.84 -12.31
N ILE A 106 1.58 18.08 -13.37
CA ILE A 106 2.58 17.01 -13.29
C ILE A 106 3.97 17.68 -13.28
N PRO A 107 4.81 17.43 -12.26
CA PRO A 107 6.15 17.98 -12.19
C PRO A 107 7.01 17.53 -13.39
N ASN A 108 7.80 18.46 -13.95
CA ASN A 108 8.76 18.15 -15.01
C ASN A 108 10.21 18.02 -14.54
N ALA A 109 10.46 18.38 -13.29
CA ALA A 109 11.74 18.25 -12.61
C ALA A 109 11.54 17.80 -11.16
N VAL A 110 12.60 17.26 -10.55
CA VAL A 110 12.53 16.69 -9.20
C VAL A 110 12.25 17.74 -8.12
N ASP A 111 12.76 18.94 -8.29
CA ASP A 111 12.58 20.09 -7.40
C ASP A 111 11.16 20.69 -7.46
N GLN A 112 10.39 20.37 -8.48
CA GLN A 112 8.98 20.77 -8.61
C GLN A 112 8.02 19.81 -7.89
N PHE A 113 8.49 18.70 -7.33
CA PHE A 113 7.63 17.89 -6.49
C PHE A 113 7.31 18.61 -5.19
N GLU A 114 6.01 18.72 -4.90
CA GLU A 114 5.50 19.24 -3.63
C GLU A 114 5.27 18.13 -2.60
N GLY A 115 5.17 18.51 -1.33
CA GLY A 115 4.78 17.57 -0.26
C GLY A 115 5.83 16.52 0.06
N ALA A 116 7.10 16.91 0.09
CA ALA A 116 8.21 16.04 0.50
C ALA A 116 7.94 15.41 1.88
N THR A 117 8.09 14.09 1.96
CA THR A 117 7.72 13.31 3.15
C THR A 117 8.54 12.02 3.24
N THR A 118 8.45 11.35 4.39
CA THR A 118 9.01 10.01 4.60
C THR A 118 8.05 8.94 4.07
N LEU A 119 8.52 7.71 3.93
CA LEU A 119 7.67 6.59 3.48
C LEU A 119 6.49 6.32 4.42
N ASP A 120 6.71 6.38 5.73
CA ASP A 120 5.66 6.08 6.70
C ASP A 120 4.61 7.17 6.72
N ALA A 121 5.02 8.44 6.76
CA ALA A 121 4.10 9.56 6.69
C ALA A 121 3.35 9.62 5.34
N GLY A 122 4.03 9.30 4.23
CA GLY A 122 3.44 9.19 2.90
C GLY A 122 2.39 8.08 2.80
N LYS A 123 2.68 6.87 3.30
CA LYS A 123 1.71 5.77 3.38
C LYS A 123 0.48 6.18 4.19
N SER A 124 0.68 6.72 5.40
CA SER A 124 -0.44 7.16 6.25
C SER A 124 -1.26 8.27 5.59
N TYR A 125 -0.64 9.15 4.80
CA TYR A 125 -1.36 10.16 4.05
C TYR A 125 -2.24 9.52 2.96
N ILE A 126 -1.67 8.62 2.16
CA ILE A 126 -2.41 7.94 1.08
C ILE A 126 -3.55 7.09 1.66
N GLU A 127 -3.30 6.38 2.76
CA GLU A 127 -4.31 5.59 3.47
C GLU A 127 -5.50 6.47 3.89
N ARG A 128 -5.24 7.63 4.53
CA ARG A 128 -6.31 8.59 4.85
C ARG A 128 -7.04 9.08 3.61
N ALA A 129 -6.32 9.41 2.53
CA ALA A 129 -6.93 9.86 1.28
C ALA A 129 -7.84 8.78 0.67
N PHE A 130 -7.46 7.52 0.77
CA PHE A 130 -8.24 6.38 0.27
C PHE A 130 -9.35 5.92 1.22
N GLY A 131 -9.46 6.53 2.41
CA GLY A 131 -10.37 6.04 3.45
C GLY A 131 -9.99 4.66 3.97
N ILE A 132 -8.69 4.33 3.98
CA ILE A 132 -8.15 3.13 4.60
C ILE A 132 -7.88 3.47 6.06
N GLY A 133 -8.58 2.77 6.96
CA GLY A 133 -8.72 3.16 8.35
C GLY A 133 -7.41 3.54 9.05
N GLY A 134 -7.36 4.78 9.53
CA GLY A 134 -6.21 5.42 10.17
C GLY A 134 -6.07 5.03 11.63
N VAL A 135 -6.18 3.73 11.95
CA VAL A 135 -6.11 3.26 13.34
C VAL A 135 -4.68 3.49 13.85
N PRO A 136 -4.48 4.39 14.83
CA PRO A 136 -3.17 4.68 15.37
C PRO A 136 -2.53 3.43 15.97
N ASP A 137 -1.21 3.37 15.90
CA ASP A 137 -0.42 2.30 16.50
C ASP A 137 -0.42 2.50 18.02
N VAL A 138 -1.39 1.91 18.73
CA VAL A 138 -1.45 1.97 20.20
C VAL A 138 -0.73 0.75 20.81
N SER A 139 -0.17 -0.16 20.01
CA SER A 139 0.41 -1.40 20.54
C SER A 139 1.56 -1.94 19.69
N ASP A 140 2.72 -2.15 20.32
CA ASP A 140 3.90 -2.83 19.73
C ASP A 140 3.70 -4.33 19.45
N ASP A 141 2.47 -4.83 19.58
CA ASP A 141 2.18 -6.27 19.53
C ASP A 141 2.04 -6.76 18.08
N LYS A 142 2.90 -7.70 17.64
CA LYS A 142 2.80 -8.30 16.29
C LYS A 142 1.43 -8.91 16.02
N THR A 143 0.75 -9.37 17.07
CA THR A 143 -0.58 -9.95 17.00
C THR A 143 -1.72 -8.94 16.90
N SER A 144 -1.49 -7.64 17.10
CA SER A 144 -2.47 -6.56 16.83
C SER A 144 -2.45 -6.08 15.38
N ARG A 145 -1.38 -6.40 14.63
CA ARG A 145 -1.29 -6.10 13.18
C ARG A 145 -2.18 -6.98 12.31
N LYS A 146 -2.67 -8.10 12.85
CA LYS A 146 -3.71 -8.93 12.23
C LYS A 146 -5.00 -8.12 12.08
N TRP A 147 -5.59 -8.07 10.89
CA TRP A 147 -6.75 -7.22 10.55
C TRP A 147 -6.41 -5.72 10.48
N ARG A 148 -5.29 -5.40 9.82
CA ARG A 148 -4.90 -4.03 9.49
C ARG A 148 -4.91 -3.81 7.99
N PRO A 149 -6.03 -3.32 7.42
CA PRO A 149 -6.02 -2.80 6.06
C PRO A 149 -4.95 -1.71 5.93
N THR A 150 -4.15 -1.80 4.89
CA THR A 150 -3.15 -0.80 4.53
C THR A 150 -3.24 -0.55 3.03
N VAL A 151 -2.70 0.57 2.56
CA VAL A 151 -2.64 0.83 1.11
C VAL A 151 -1.89 -0.26 0.34
N ARG A 152 -0.99 -1.00 1.02
CA ARG A 152 -0.23 -2.11 0.44
C ARG A 152 -1.12 -3.28 0.07
N HIS A 153 -2.19 -3.54 0.82
CA HIS A 153 -3.13 -4.62 0.49
C HIS A 153 -4.07 -4.24 -0.67
N ALA A 154 -4.27 -2.94 -0.90
CA ALA A 154 -5.10 -2.45 -1.99
C ALA A 154 -4.54 -2.81 -3.38
N THR A 155 -3.22 -3.00 -3.50
CA THR A 155 -2.56 -3.32 -4.78
C THR A 155 -3.02 -4.63 -5.38
N ALA A 156 -3.43 -5.61 -4.56
CA ALA A 156 -3.98 -6.89 -5.00
C ALA A 156 -5.23 -6.73 -5.88
N TYR A 157 -5.97 -5.64 -5.70
CA TYR A 157 -7.22 -5.32 -6.40
C TYR A 157 -7.02 -4.29 -7.52
N MET A 158 -5.83 -3.71 -7.65
CA MET A 158 -5.52 -2.71 -8.69
C MET A 158 -4.97 -3.34 -9.97
N PHE A 159 -4.38 -4.53 -9.87
CA PHE A 159 -3.59 -5.11 -10.95
C PHE A 159 -4.01 -6.54 -11.29
N VAL A 160 -3.99 -6.84 -12.58
CA VAL A 160 -4.08 -8.21 -13.10
C VAL A 160 -2.84 -8.43 -13.99
N PRO A 161 -1.68 -8.74 -13.39
CA PRO A 161 -0.46 -8.97 -14.16
C PRO A 161 -0.56 -10.28 -14.97
N LYS A 162 0.32 -10.40 -15.97
CA LYS A 162 0.47 -11.60 -16.80
C LYS A 162 0.47 -12.89 -15.97
N ASP A 163 1.24 -12.90 -14.89
CA ASP A 163 1.45 -14.08 -14.06
C ASP A 163 0.21 -14.49 -13.26
N VAL A 164 -0.75 -13.57 -13.03
CA VAL A 164 -2.07 -13.89 -12.47
C VAL A 164 -3.00 -14.43 -13.57
N ILE A 165 -2.95 -13.85 -14.77
CA ILE A 165 -3.78 -14.31 -15.91
C ILE A 165 -3.49 -15.77 -16.28
N TYR A 166 -2.22 -16.18 -16.22
CA TYR A 166 -1.82 -17.57 -16.49
C TYR A 166 -1.81 -18.46 -15.24
N ASN A 167 -2.18 -17.95 -14.07
CA ASN A 167 -2.16 -18.74 -12.84
C ASN A 167 -3.42 -19.61 -12.76
N GLU A 168 -3.23 -20.92 -12.59
CA GLU A 168 -4.34 -21.86 -12.39
C GLU A 168 -4.89 -21.84 -10.94
N THR A 169 -4.14 -21.25 -10.01
CA THR A 169 -4.39 -21.36 -8.55
C THR A 169 -4.62 -20.03 -7.83
N ALA A 170 -4.04 -18.93 -8.30
CA ALA A 170 -4.14 -17.62 -7.66
C ALA A 170 -5.01 -16.65 -8.47
N LEU A 171 -6.01 -16.06 -7.81
CA LEU A 171 -6.98 -15.17 -8.45
C LEU A 171 -6.56 -13.69 -8.46
N LEU A 172 -5.75 -13.26 -7.49
CA LEU A 172 -5.35 -11.86 -7.32
C LEU A 172 -3.84 -11.74 -7.20
N HIS A 173 -3.31 -10.56 -7.53
CA HIS A 173 -1.91 -10.25 -7.37
C HIS A 173 -1.47 -10.41 -5.90
N GLY A 174 -0.41 -11.21 -5.66
CA GLY A 174 0.15 -11.46 -4.34
C GLY A 174 -0.44 -12.67 -3.60
N LEU A 175 -1.53 -13.28 -4.09
CA LEU A 175 -2.11 -14.47 -3.45
C LEU A 175 -1.31 -15.77 -3.64
N ASP A 176 -0.38 -15.77 -4.60
CA ASP A 176 0.59 -16.85 -4.83
C ASP A 176 1.84 -16.73 -3.94
N GLN A 177 2.00 -15.60 -3.24
CA GLN A 177 3.15 -15.31 -2.39
C GLN A 177 2.84 -15.66 -0.93
N ALA A 178 3.58 -16.60 -0.35
CA ALA A 178 3.30 -17.14 0.99
C ALA A 178 3.37 -16.07 2.11
N ASP A 179 4.16 -15.02 1.92
CA ASP A 179 4.33 -13.92 2.84
C ASP A 179 3.25 -12.82 2.72
N GLU A 180 2.70 -12.61 1.52
CA GLU A 180 1.67 -11.58 1.27
C GLU A 180 0.24 -12.14 1.40
N ALA A 181 0.00 -13.37 0.93
CA ALA A 181 -1.33 -13.96 0.81
C ALA A 181 -2.15 -13.96 2.12
N PRO A 182 -1.59 -14.30 3.30
CA PRO A 182 -2.37 -14.30 4.54
C PRO A 182 -2.95 -12.93 4.89
N ALA A 183 -2.20 -11.85 4.67
CA ALA A 183 -2.64 -10.49 4.98
C ALA A 183 -3.68 -9.98 3.96
N ILE A 184 -3.55 -10.36 2.69
CA ILE A 184 -4.53 -10.04 1.64
C ILE A 184 -5.85 -10.75 1.95
N ILE A 185 -5.83 -12.06 2.21
CA ILE A 185 -7.03 -12.85 2.55
C ILE A 185 -7.71 -12.28 3.79
N GLU A 186 -6.94 -11.97 4.83
CA GLU A 186 -7.48 -11.41 6.07
C GLU A 186 -8.15 -10.05 5.85
N THR A 187 -7.56 -9.16 5.04
CA THR A 187 -8.12 -7.82 4.81
C THR A 187 -9.08 -7.72 3.64
N MET A 188 -9.30 -8.81 2.92
CA MET A 188 -10.19 -8.86 1.75
C MET A 188 -11.63 -8.41 2.04
N PRO A 189 -12.29 -8.84 3.12
CA PRO A 189 -13.64 -8.39 3.42
C PRO A 189 -13.76 -6.87 3.57
N TYR A 190 -12.71 -6.19 4.04
CA TYR A 190 -12.65 -4.74 4.11
C TYR A 190 -12.61 -4.10 2.71
N PHE A 191 -11.70 -4.54 1.85
CA PHE A 191 -11.55 -3.96 0.50
C PHE A 191 -12.73 -4.30 -0.42
N LEU A 192 -13.45 -5.39 -0.15
CA LEU A 192 -14.70 -5.73 -0.85
C LEU A 192 -15.93 -5.01 -0.27
N GLY A 193 -15.78 -4.21 0.79
CA GLY A 193 -16.88 -3.49 1.43
C GLY A 193 -17.85 -4.37 2.22
N VAL A 194 -17.49 -5.64 2.46
CA VAL A 194 -18.25 -6.57 3.32
C VAL A 194 -18.17 -6.14 4.78
N VAL A 195 -17.04 -5.56 5.17
CA VAL A 195 -16.75 -5.11 6.53
C VAL A 195 -16.38 -3.63 6.52
N THR A 196 -17.01 -2.84 7.40
CA THR A 196 -16.74 -1.40 7.54
C THR A 196 -15.54 -1.12 8.44
N GLU A 197 -15.05 0.13 8.45
CA GLU A 197 -14.02 0.57 9.39
C GLU A 197 -14.45 0.37 10.86
N ASP A 198 -15.72 0.65 11.19
CA ASP A 198 -16.26 0.41 12.52
C ASP A 198 -16.18 -1.07 12.91
N ASN A 199 -16.56 -1.97 11.99
CA ASN A 199 -16.46 -3.40 12.24
C ASN A 199 -15.00 -3.83 12.50
N VAL A 200 -14.04 -3.31 11.71
CA VAL A 200 -12.60 -3.54 11.90
C VAL A 200 -12.15 -3.09 13.30
N LEU A 201 -12.60 -1.91 13.75
CA LEU A 201 -12.28 -1.37 15.07
C LEU A 201 -12.89 -2.20 16.21
N GLN A 202 -14.16 -2.59 16.08
CA GLN A 202 -14.82 -3.42 17.09
C GLN A 202 -14.17 -4.80 17.20
N GLU A 203 -13.78 -5.41 16.08
CA GLU A 203 -13.17 -6.73 16.07
C GLU A 203 -11.77 -6.73 16.71
N ARG A 204 -10.99 -5.67 16.49
CA ARG A 204 -9.74 -5.44 17.24
C ARG A 204 -10.00 -5.28 18.73
N ARG A 205 -10.95 -4.44 19.11
CA ARG A 205 -11.31 -4.21 20.51
C ARG A 205 -11.73 -5.51 21.20
N LEU A 206 -12.54 -6.33 20.52
CA LEU A 206 -12.95 -7.64 21.01
C LEU A 206 -11.74 -8.56 21.24
N ARG A 207 -10.80 -8.58 20.30
CA ARG A 207 -9.58 -9.40 20.40
C ARG A 207 -8.70 -8.96 21.57
N ASP A 208 -8.52 -7.66 21.75
CA ASP A 208 -7.74 -7.11 22.86
C ASP A 208 -8.39 -7.42 24.22
N LEU A 209 -9.71 -7.28 24.32
CA LEU A 209 -10.47 -7.65 25.51
C LEU A 209 -10.38 -9.14 25.82
N ARG A 210 -10.49 -10.02 24.82
CA ARG A 210 -10.31 -11.47 25.00
C ARG A 210 -8.90 -11.81 25.50
N ARG A 211 -7.85 -11.16 24.97
CA ARG A 211 -6.48 -11.35 25.46
C ARG A 211 -6.31 -10.88 26.90
N LYS A 212 -6.91 -9.74 27.27
CA LYS A 212 -6.90 -9.25 28.64
C LYS A 212 -7.59 -10.26 29.56
N LEU A 213 -8.78 -10.75 29.17
CA LEU A 213 -9.50 -11.78 29.90
C LEU A 213 -8.66 -13.05 30.12
N GLU A 214 -8.05 -13.59 29.05
CA GLU A 214 -7.18 -14.77 29.16
C GLU A 214 -5.97 -14.55 30.10
N ARG A 215 -5.42 -13.33 30.14
CA ARG A 215 -4.31 -12.99 31.04
C ARG A 215 -4.75 -12.96 32.50
N GLU A 216 -5.89 -12.31 32.79
CA GLU A 216 -6.46 -12.25 34.14
C GLU A 216 -6.88 -13.65 34.64
N GLU A 217 -7.51 -14.47 33.79
CA GLU A 217 -7.88 -15.85 34.12
C GLU A 217 -6.67 -16.73 34.44
N ARG A 218 -5.55 -16.55 33.71
CA ARG A 218 -4.29 -17.23 34.03
C ARG A 218 -3.74 -16.78 35.38
N GLN A 219 -3.74 -15.49 35.69
CA GLN A 219 -3.26 -14.98 36.97
C GLN A 219 -4.08 -15.52 38.15
N LEU A 220 -5.41 -15.53 38.03
CA LEU A 220 -6.30 -16.11 39.04
C LEU A 220 -6.04 -17.61 39.25
N ARG A 221 -5.83 -18.38 38.18
CA ARG A 221 -5.45 -19.78 38.28
C ARG A 221 -4.11 -19.96 39.00
N THR A 222 -3.07 -19.20 38.64
CA THR A 222 -1.75 -19.33 39.28
C THR A 222 -1.76 -18.86 40.74
N GLY A 223 -2.52 -17.81 41.08
CA GLY A 223 -2.70 -17.33 42.45
C GLY A 223 -3.50 -18.29 43.34
N GLY A 224 -4.51 -18.97 42.77
CA GLY A 224 -5.26 -20.02 43.47
C GLY A 224 -4.41 -21.23 43.87
N TRP A 225 -3.43 -21.61 43.03
CA TRP A 225 -2.47 -22.69 43.33
C TRP A 225 -1.51 -22.33 44.48
N LEU A 226 -1.09 -21.07 44.60
CA LEU A 226 -0.23 -20.59 45.69
C LEU A 226 -0.97 -20.57 47.04
N LEU A 227 -2.27 -20.26 47.03
CA LEU A 227 -3.10 -20.27 48.23
C LEU A 227 -3.50 -21.69 48.67
N SER A 228 -3.69 -22.63 47.73
CA SER A 228 -3.97 -24.03 48.05
C SER A 228 -2.73 -24.88 48.40
N GLY A 229 -1.53 -24.42 48.04
CA GLY A 229 -0.26 -25.09 48.35
C GLY A 229 0.31 -24.77 49.73
N ALA A 230 -0.26 -23.79 50.45
CA ALA A 230 0.20 -23.36 51.78
C ALA A 230 -0.54 -24.04 52.95
N THR A 231 -1.36 -25.07 52.68
CA THR A 231 -2.16 -25.79 53.69
C THR A 231 -1.70 -27.23 53.94
N TYR A 232 -0.41 -27.53 53.82
CA TYR A 232 0.16 -28.82 54.26
C TYR A 232 1.22 -28.63 55.34
#